data_AF-A0A091G6T3-F1
#
_entry.id   AF-A0A091G6T3-F1
#
_cell.length_a   1.000
_cell.length_b   1.000
_cell.length_c   1.000
_cell.angle_alpha   90.00
_cell.angle_beta   90.00
_cell.angle_gamma   90.00
#
_symmetry.space_group_name_H-M   'P 1'
#
loop_
_entity.id
_entity.type
_entity.pdbx_description
1 polymer ?
#
loop_
_entity_poly.entity_id
_entity_poly.type
_entity_poly.pdbx_seq_one_letter_code
_entity_poly.pdbx_strand_id
1 'polypeptide(L)'
;PEPGAEVGLLPSQGTVVVERWWQVPLSKEGRSPRLHPRRHRIYRLVEDTKHLPKAPLELILTQSVENLGSRGDVVSVKKNLGRNKLLPQGLAVYASPENRRLFEEEKKLRQEGKLEAIQTQSGEKTIKFLKNCRLEVGMKNNVKWELNAEIVARHFFKNLRVHVPPHALRLPKEPITRWGEYWCEVTVSG
;
A
#
# COMPACT_ATOMS: atom_id res chain seq x y z
N PRO A 1 6.63 35.48 -5.43
CA PRO A 1 6.24 35.40 -4.01
C PRO A 1 4.92 34.62 -3.89
N GLU A 2 5.05 33.30 -3.81
CA GLU A 2 3.93 32.37 -3.60
C GLU A 2 3.30 32.62 -2.21
N PRO A 3 1.97 32.67 -2.09
CA PRO A 3 1.32 32.79 -0.79
C PRO A 3 1.52 31.50 0.01
N GLY A 4 1.95 31.67 1.26
CA GLY A 4 2.39 30.61 2.15
C GLY A 4 1.36 29.50 2.34
N ALA A 5 1.86 28.27 2.31
CA ALA A 5 1.12 27.10 2.77
C ALA A 5 0.72 27.32 4.23
N GLU A 6 -0.57 27.57 4.46
CA GLU A 6 -1.16 27.52 5.79
C GLU A 6 -0.98 26.10 6.33
N VAL A 7 -0.02 25.94 7.23
CA VAL A 7 0.11 24.72 8.03
C VAL A 7 -1.11 24.69 8.96
N GLY A 8 -2.21 24.12 8.45
CA GLY A 8 -3.42 23.90 9.22
C GLY A 8 -3.06 23.10 10.46
N LEU A 9 -3.09 23.75 11.62
CA LEU A 9 -3.00 23.10 12.91
C LEU A 9 -4.11 22.06 12.97
N LEU A 10 -3.76 20.78 12.88
CA LEU A 10 -4.71 19.69 13.08
C LEU A 10 -5.37 19.89 14.45
N PRO A 11 -6.70 20.05 14.53
CA PRO A 11 -7.36 20.26 15.80
C PRO A 11 -7.01 19.10 16.75
N SER A 12 -6.74 19.44 18.01
CA SER A 12 -6.46 18.48 19.07
C SER A 12 -7.48 17.33 19.00
N GLN A 13 -6.99 16.09 18.85
CA GLN A 13 -7.80 14.89 18.57
C GLN A 13 -8.66 14.41 19.75
N GLY A 14 -9.23 15.32 20.53
CA GLY A 14 -10.07 15.03 21.68
C GLY A 14 -11.22 16.03 21.77
N THR A 15 -12.42 15.49 21.89
CA THR A 15 -13.63 16.22 22.23
C THR A 15 -13.91 15.93 23.70
N VAL A 16 -14.02 16.99 24.50
CA VAL A 16 -14.44 16.88 25.90
C VAL A 16 -15.95 17.08 25.95
N VAL A 17 -16.68 16.03 26.32
CA VAL A 17 -18.13 16.07 26.49
C VAL A 17 -18.43 16.44 27.94
N VAL A 18 -19.20 17.51 28.11
CA VAL A 18 -19.58 18.02 29.43
C VAL A 18 -21.09 18.15 29.52
N GLU A 19 -21.64 17.92 30.71
CA GLU A 19 -23.03 18.20 31.03
C GLU A 19 -23.12 19.40 31.96
N ARG A 20 -24.23 20.15 31.91
CA ARG A 20 -24.46 21.23 32.86
C ARG A 20 -24.86 20.65 34.21
N TRP A 21 -24.25 21.15 35.28
CA TRP A 21 -24.57 20.71 36.64
C TRP A 21 -26.03 20.99 37.03
N TRP A 22 -26.59 22.09 36.50
CA TRP A 22 -27.98 22.49 36.73
C TRP A 22 -28.79 22.37 35.45
N GLN A 23 -29.97 21.75 35.54
CA GLN A 23 -30.90 21.63 34.41
C GLN A 23 -31.42 23.00 33.97
N VAL A 24 -31.48 23.20 32.64
CA VAL A 24 -32.01 24.44 32.05
C VAL A 24 -33.52 24.26 31.85
N PRO A 25 -34.37 25.16 32.37
CA PRO A 25 -35.82 25.06 32.16
C PRO A 25 -36.15 25.22 30.67
N LEU A 26 -37.12 24.43 30.21
CA LEU A 26 -37.58 24.45 28.82
C LEU A 26 -38.17 25.82 28.48
N SER A 27 -37.74 26.37 27.34
CA SER A 27 -38.39 27.53 26.73
C SER A 27 -39.62 27.12 25.94
N LYS A 28 -40.47 28.10 25.60
CA LYS A 28 -41.54 27.90 24.61
C LYS A 28 -40.93 27.45 23.28
N GLU A 29 -41.68 26.65 22.54
CA GLU A 29 -41.30 26.17 21.21
C GLU A 29 -40.89 27.34 20.29
N GLY A 30 -39.81 27.12 19.53
CA GLY A 30 -39.21 28.15 18.66
C GLY A 30 -38.46 29.27 19.39
N ARG A 31 -38.44 29.30 20.73
CA ARG A 31 -37.64 30.27 21.51
C ARG A 31 -36.41 29.61 22.12
N SER A 32 -35.29 30.32 22.08
CA SER A 32 -34.06 29.89 22.76
C SER A 32 -34.23 29.85 24.28
N PRO A 33 -33.59 28.89 24.97
CA PRO A 33 -33.68 28.76 26.43
C PRO A 33 -33.00 29.92 27.15
N ARG A 34 -33.62 30.41 28.24
CA ARG A 34 -33.04 31.47 29.07
C ARG A 34 -32.02 30.87 30.04
N LEU A 35 -30.77 31.30 29.93
CA LEU A 35 -29.68 30.77 30.76
C LEU A 35 -29.39 31.68 31.94
N HIS A 36 -29.34 31.11 33.14
CA HIS A 36 -28.86 31.83 34.31
C HIS A 36 -27.34 32.02 34.20
N PRO A 37 -26.80 33.26 34.23
CA PRO A 37 -25.40 33.54 33.90
C PRO A 37 -24.35 32.82 34.75
N ARG A 38 -24.66 32.57 36.03
CA ARG A 38 -23.79 31.85 36.97
C ARG A 38 -24.05 30.33 37.02
N ARG A 39 -25.28 29.90 37.31
CA ARG A 39 -25.63 28.47 37.49
C ARG A 39 -25.35 27.63 36.25
N HIS A 40 -25.81 28.06 35.06
CA HIS A 40 -25.77 27.23 33.85
C HIS A 40 -24.42 27.25 33.12
N ARG A 41 -23.41 27.94 33.67
CA ARG A 41 -22.00 27.89 33.21
C ARG A 41 -21.14 26.92 34.02
N ILE A 42 -21.73 26.22 34.99
CA ILE A 42 -21.05 25.17 35.76
C ILE A 42 -21.28 23.86 35.04
N TYR A 43 -20.17 23.19 34.69
CA TYR A 43 -20.18 21.94 33.93
C TYR A 43 -19.54 20.81 34.72
N ARG A 44 -19.99 19.59 34.44
CA ARG A 44 -19.39 18.34 34.90
C ARG A 44 -18.81 17.60 33.70
N LEU A 45 -17.59 17.09 33.84
CA LEU A 45 -16.99 16.22 32.83
C LEU A 45 -17.78 14.90 32.75
N VAL A 46 -18.23 14.55 31.55
CA VAL A 46 -18.92 13.27 31.29
C VAL A 46 -17.96 12.31 30.61
N GLU A 47 -17.36 12.72 29.50
CA GLU A 47 -16.52 11.85 28.68
C GLU A 47 -15.41 12.66 28.01
N ASP A 48 -14.24 12.05 27.85
CA ASP A 48 -13.12 12.63 27.10
C ASP A 48 -12.73 11.67 25.97
N THR A 49 -13.04 12.04 24.72
CA THR A 49 -12.87 11.12 23.59
C THR A 49 -11.41 10.81 23.26
N LYS A 50 -10.45 11.54 23.85
CA LYS A 50 -9.01 11.29 23.63
C LYS A 50 -8.56 9.92 24.16
N HIS A 51 -9.24 9.42 25.19
CA HIS A 51 -8.91 8.17 25.87
C HIS A 51 -9.68 6.96 25.31
N LEU A 52 -10.60 7.19 24.39
CA LEU A 52 -11.37 6.12 23.76
C LEU A 52 -10.48 5.30 22.82
N PRO A 53 -10.78 3.99 22.66
CA PRO A 53 -10.10 3.16 21.69
C PRO A 53 -10.34 3.69 20.27
N LYS A 54 -9.27 3.86 19.51
CA LYS A 54 -9.34 4.41 18.16
C LYS A 54 -9.70 3.32 17.16
N ALA A 55 -10.88 3.44 16.55
CA ALA A 55 -11.28 2.58 15.44
C ALA A 55 -10.29 2.70 14.26
N PRO A 56 -10.03 1.61 13.53
CA PRO A 56 -9.20 1.64 12.32
C PRO A 56 -9.93 2.39 11.18
N LEU A 57 -9.17 2.73 10.14
CA LEU A 57 -9.64 3.43 8.95
C LEU A 57 -9.60 2.49 7.76
N GLU A 58 -10.75 2.32 7.09
CA GLU A 58 -10.86 1.55 5.85
C GLU A 58 -10.51 2.41 4.64
N LEU A 59 -9.58 1.92 3.82
CA LEU A 59 -9.13 2.56 2.58
C LEU A 59 -9.03 1.51 1.47
N ILE A 60 -9.16 1.96 0.22
CA ILE A 60 -8.93 1.15 -0.98
C ILE A 60 -7.59 1.55 -1.57
N LEU A 61 -6.69 0.60 -1.78
CA LEU A 61 -5.38 0.87 -2.35
C LEU A 61 -5.48 1.16 -3.85
N THR A 62 -4.89 2.27 -4.28
CA THR A 62 -4.81 2.63 -5.71
C THR A 62 -3.55 2.07 -6.35
N GLN A 63 -2.52 1.77 -5.57
CA GLN A 63 -1.26 1.18 -6.02
C GLN A 63 -0.88 0.00 -5.14
N SER A 64 -0.01 -0.89 -5.64
CA SER A 64 0.61 -1.94 -4.83
C SER A 64 1.48 -1.27 -3.76
N VAL A 65 1.22 -1.58 -2.49
CA VAL A 65 2.02 -1.07 -1.37
C VAL A 65 2.59 -2.24 -0.58
N GLU A 66 3.89 -2.21 -0.36
CA GLU A 66 4.61 -3.24 0.39
C GLU A 66 3.98 -3.46 1.77
N ASN A 67 3.75 -4.74 2.10
CA ASN A 67 3.18 -5.21 3.37
C ASN A 67 1.73 -4.79 3.66
N LEU A 68 1.06 -4.10 2.74
CA LEU A 68 -0.36 -3.71 2.88
C LEU A 68 -1.26 -4.49 1.94
N GLY A 69 -0.94 -4.52 0.64
CA GLY A 69 -1.80 -5.18 -0.34
C GLY A 69 -1.52 -4.71 -1.77
N SER A 70 -2.33 -5.21 -2.69
CA SER A 70 -2.28 -4.88 -4.11
C SER A 70 -3.29 -3.78 -4.45
N ARG A 71 -3.20 -3.24 -5.67
CA ARG A 71 -4.18 -2.27 -6.17
C ARG A 71 -5.60 -2.88 -6.17
N GLY A 72 -6.55 -2.12 -5.63
CA GLY A 72 -7.96 -2.47 -5.53
C GLY A 72 -8.34 -3.16 -4.22
N ASP A 73 -7.37 -3.51 -3.37
CA ASP A 73 -7.66 -4.17 -2.09
C ASP A 73 -8.20 -3.17 -1.05
N VAL A 74 -9.20 -3.61 -0.29
CA VAL A 74 -9.73 -2.89 0.86
C VAL A 74 -8.90 -3.25 2.10
N VAL A 75 -8.26 -2.26 2.70
CA VAL A 75 -7.38 -2.45 3.87
C VAL A 75 -7.84 -1.62 5.06
N SER A 76 -7.72 -2.21 6.26
CA SER A 76 -8.03 -1.56 7.52
C SER A 76 -6.72 -1.13 8.21
N VAL A 77 -6.45 0.18 8.23
CA VAL A 77 -5.17 0.75 8.71
C VAL A 77 -5.37 1.69 9.88
N LYS A 78 -4.28 1.99 10.61
CA LYS A 78 -4.31 3.06 11.63
C LYS A 78 -4.56 4.40 10.95
N LYS A 79 -5.42 5.24 11.55
CA LYS A 79 -5.78 6.58 11.05
C LYS A 79 -4.56 7.46 10.71
N ASN A 80 -3.49 7.39 11.51
CA ASN A 80 -2.26 8.15 11.26
C ASN A 80 -1.56 7.71 9.96
N LEU A 81 -1.49 6.40 9.69
CA LEU A 81 -0.88 5.89 8.45
C LEU A 81 -1.68 6.32 7.22
N GLY A 82 -3.01 6.22 7.29
CA GLY A 82 -3.90 6.65 6.22
C GLY A 82 -3.79 8.15 5.92
N ARG A 83 -3.95 9.00 6.95
CA ARG A 83 -4.00 10.46 6.80
C ARG A 83 -2.66 11.10 6.47
N ASN A 84 -1.56 10.57 7.00
CA ASN A 84 -0.25 11.21 6.83
C ASN A 84 0.55 10.65 5.65
N LYS A 85 0.31 9.40 5.26
CA LYS A 85 1.09 8.73 4.20
C LYS A 85 0.22 8.38 3.00
N LEU A 86 -0.79 7.54 3.17
CA LEU A 86 -1.48 6.92 2.04
C LEU A 86 -2.34 7.89 1.23
N LEU A 87 -3.13 8.73 1.90
CA LEU A 87 -4.03 9.68 1.23
C LEU A 87 -3.25 10.83 0.55
N PRO A 88 -2.29 11.51 1.21
CA PRO A 88 -1.58 12.62 0.56
C PRO A 88 -0.69 12.17 -0.60
N GLN A 89 -0.15 10.94 -0.55
CA GLN A 89 0.66 10.38 -1.63
C GLN A 89 -0.19 9.77 -2.76
N GLY A 90 -1.53 9.77 -2.64
CA GLY A 90 -2.42 9.16 -3.64
C GLY A 90 -2.28 7.63 -3.76
N LEU A 91 -1.74 6.97 -2.73
CA LEU A 91 -1.57 5.51 -2.70
C LEU A 91 -2.88 4.79 -2.35
N ALA A 92 -3.82 5.50 -1.74
CA ALA A 92 -5.12 4.96 -1.37
C ALA A 92 -6.21 6.02 -1.46
N VAL A 93 -7.45 5.55 -1.58
CA VAL A 93 -8.67 6.37 -1.61
C VAL A 93 -9.61 5.90 -0.49
N TYR A 94 -10.50 6.77 0.00
CA TYR A 94 -11.53 6.39 0.95
C TYR A 94 -12.43 5.29 0.40
N ALA A 95 -12.77 4.32 1.26
CA ALA A 95 -13.65 3.20 0.92
C ALA A 95 -15.14 3.59 0.91
N SER A 96 -15.49 4.65 0.18
CA SER A 96 -16.88 5.08 -0.05
C SER A 96 -17.64 4.05 -0.91
N PRO A 97 -18.98 3.99 -0.84
CA PRO A 97 -19.75 3.04 -1.64
C PRO A 97 -19.55 3.24 -3.15
N GLU A 98 -19.36 4.47 -3.61
CA GLU A 98 -19.07 4.79 -5.01
C GLU A 98 -17.70 4.25 -5.42
N ASN A 99 -16.66 4.51 -4.63
CA ASN A 99 -15.31 4.02 -4.93
C ASN A 99 -15.25 2.49 -4.90
N ARG A 100 -15.96 1.83 -3.97
CA ARG A 100 -16.05 0.37 -3.93
C ARG A 100 -16.60 -0.18 -5.24
N ARG A 101 -17.68 0.40 -5.76
CA ARG A 101 -18.28 -0.01 -7.05
C ARG A 101 -17.29 0.15 -8.21
N LEU A 102 -16.62 1.30 -8.29
CA LEU A 102 -15.63 1.58 -9.34
C LEU A 102 -14.48 0.55 -9.34
N PHE A 103 -13.91 0.25 -8.17
CA PHE A 103 -12.82 -0.73 -8.07
C PHE A 103 -13.29 -2.17 -8.25
N GLU A 104 -14.54 -2.49 -7.90
CA GLU A 104 -15.16 -3.79 -8.20
C GLU A 104 -15.37 -3.98 -9.71
N GLU A 105 -15.85 -2.96 -10.41
CA GLU A 105 -15.98 -2.98 -11.88
C GLU A 105 -14.62 -3.10 -12.55
N GLU A 106 -13.63 -2.32 -12.11
CA GLU A 106 -12.25 -2.42 -12.59
C GLU A 106 -11.69 -3.84 -12.39
N LYS A 107 -11.96 -4.44 -11.22
CA LYS A 107 -11.53 -5.82 -10.92
C LYS A 107 -12.21 -6.84 -11.83
N LYS A 108 -13.50 -6.68 -12.14
CA LYS A 108 -14.22 -7.55 -13.09
C LYS A 108 -13.63 -7.44 -14.49
N LEU A 109 -13.44 -6.22 -15.00
CA LEU A 109 -12.86 -6.00 -16.33
C LEU A 109 -11.45 -6.60 -16.46
N ARG A 110 -10.66 -6.55 -15.38
CA ARG A 110 -9.35 -7.20 -15.33
C ARG A 110 -9.44 -8.73 -15.35
N GLN A 111 -10.39 -9.32 -14.62
CA GLN A 111 -10.62 -10.76 -14.66
C GLN A 111 -11.09 -11.25 -16.04
N GLU A 112 -11.83 -10.42 -16.77
CA GLU A 112 -12.24 -10.67 -18.15
C GLU A 112 -11.10 -10.48 -19.17
N GLY A 113 -9.91 -10.04 -18.73
CA GLY A 113 -8.75 -9.81 -19.60
C GLY A 113 -8.84 -8.57 -20.49
N LYS A 114 -9.81 -7.68 -20.25
CA LYS A 114 -9.97 -6.41 -20.98
C LYS A 114 -8.98 -5.34 -20.53
N LEU A 115 -8.41 -5.51 -19.34
CA LEU A 115 -7.39 -4.63 -18.76
C LEU A 115 -6.11 -5.40 -18.53
N GLU A 116 -4.98 -4.70 -18.58
CA GLU A 116 -3.67 -5.28 -18.32
C GLU A 116 -3.62 -5.94 -16.92
N ALA A 117 -3.00 -7.12 -16.88
CA ALA A 117 -2.73 -7.81 -15.64
C ALA A 117 -1.72 -7.00 -14.82
N ILE A 118 -2.09 -6.70 -13.57
CA ILE A 118 -1.18 -6.05 -12.65
C ILE A 118 -0.21 -7.11 -12.14
N GLN A 119 1.08 -6.82 -12.20
CA GLN A 119 2.10 -7.67 -11.61
C GLN A 119 1.79 -7.90 -10.13
N THR A 120 1.71 -9.15 -9.70
CA THR A 120 1.58 -9.46 -8.27
C THR A 120 2.77 -8.92 -7.49
N GLN A 121 2.52 -8.60 -6.21
CA GLN A 121 3.56 -8.16 -5.27
C GLN A 121 4.74 -9.16 -5.19
N SER A 122 4.46 -10.46 -5.31
CA SER A 122 5.50 -11.50 -5.38
C SER A 122 6.39 -11.35 -6.61
N GLY A 123 5.81 -11.03 -7.75
CA GLY A 123 6.54 -10.73 -8.99
C GLY A 123 7.43 -9.50 -8.83
N GLU A 124 6.91 -8.40 -8.28
CA GLU A 124 7.68 -7.18 -8.03
C GLU A 124 8.88 -7.43 -7.11
N LYS A 125 8.68 -8.19 -6.02
CA LYS A 125 9.76 -8.60 -5.10
C LYS A 125 10.81 -9.45 -5.80
N THR A 126 10.37 -10.41 -6.62
CA THR A 126 11.26 -11.27 -7.40
C THR A 126 12.09 -10.45 -8.38
N ILE A 127 11.50 -9.49 -9.07
CA ILE A 127 12.20 -8.58 -9.98
C ILE A 127 13.24 -7.74 -9.23
N LYS A 128 12.90 -7.17 -8.07
CA LYS A 128 13.84 -6.40 -7.24
C LYS A 128 15.02 -7.27 -6.79
N PHE A 129 14.76 -8.52 -6.40
CA PHE A 129 15.80 -9.48 -6.03
C PHE A 129 16.72 -9.78 -7.22
N LEU A 130 16.16 -10.19 -8.35
CA LEU A 130 16.92 -10.56 -9.55
C LEU A 130 17.76 -9.40 -10.11
N LYS A 131 17.27 -8.15 -10.03
CA LYS A 131 18.02 -6.95 -10.46
C LYS A 131 19.32 -6.73 -9.70
N ASN A 132 19.37 -7.14 -8.43
CA ASN A 132 20.54 -6.94 -7.56
C ASN A 132 21.44 -8.19 -7.49
N CYS A 133 21.07 -9.28 -8.15
CA CYS A 133 21.82 -10.54 -8.09
C CYS A 133 22.86 -10.65 -9.21
N ARG A 134 24.04 -11.16 -8.85
CA ARG A 134 25.05 -11.65 -9.80
C ARG A 134 25.10 -13.17 -9.72
N LEU A 135 25.00 -13.86 -10.86
CA LEU A 135 25.06 -15.30 -10.93
C LEU A 135 26.43 -15.76 -11.42
N GLU A 136 27.15 -16.49 -10.59
CA GLU A 136 28.41 -17.12 -10.98
C GLU A 136 28.16 -18.51 -11.58
N VAL A 137 28.52 -18.68 -12.85
CA VAL A 137 28.43 -19.97 -13.55
C VAL A 137 29.84 -20.54 -13.74
N GLY A 138 30.18 -21.55 -12.95
CA GLY A 138 31.47 -22.24 -13.05
C GLY A 138 31.47 -23.32 -14.12
N MET A 139 32.28 -23.14 -15.18
CA MET A 139 32.51 -24.09 -16.26
C MET A 139 33.88 -24.79 -16.12
N LYS A 140 34.02 -26.02 -16.61
CA LYS A 140 35.32 -26.73 -16.59
C LYS A 140 36.12 -26.36 -17.84
N ASN A 141 37.37 -25.92 -17.67
CA ASN A 141 38.20 -25.42 -18.78
C ASN A 141 38.69 -26.53 -19.74
N ASN A 142 38.69 -27.80 -19.33
CA ASN A 142 39.23 -28.92 -20.12
C ASN A 142 38.21 -29.53 -21.10
N VAL A 143 37.02 -28.96 -21.21
CA VAL A 143 35.93 -29.46 -22.07
C VAL A 143 35.43 -28.31 -22.93
N LYS A 144 35.13 -28.56 -24.21
CA LYS A 144 34.42 -27.58 -25.04
C LYS A 144 33.00 -27.43 -24.48
N TRP A 145 32.63 -26.22 -24.08
CA TRP A 145 31.35 -25.95 -23.46
C TRP A 145 30.65 -24.78 -24.13
N GLU A 146 29.32 -24.84 -24.12
CA GLU A 146 28.43 -23.77 -24.56
C GLU A 146 27.43 -23.51 -23.44
N LEU A 147 27.19 -22.23 -23.12
CA LEU A 147 26.24 -21.86 -22.07
C LEU A 147 24.81 -21.99 -22.59
N ASN A 148 24.09 -23.01 -22.12
CA ASN A 148 22.67 -23.20 -22.43
C ASN A 148 21.75 -22.71 -21.30
N ALA A 149 20.50 -22.38 -21.60
CA ALA A 149 19.53 -21.88 -20.63
C ALA A 149 19.28 -22.86 -19.46
N GLU A 150 19.34 -24.18 -19.72
CA GLU A 150 19.21 -25.21 -18.68
C GLU A 150 20.34 -25.18 -17.66
N ILE A 151 21.57 -24.91 -18.13
CA ILE A 151 22.74 -24.80 -17.25
C ILE A 151 22.56 -23.60 -16.32
N VAL A 152 22.15 -22.46 -16.89
CA VAL A 152 21.89 -21.22 -16.15
C VAL A 152 20.78 -21.46 -15.11
N ALA A 153 19.66 -22.09 -15.50
CA ALA A 153 18.57 -22.44 -14.61
C ALA A 153 19.03 -23.32 -13.43
N ARG A 154 19.90 -24.30 -13.68
CA ARG A 154 20.46 -25.15 -12.62
C ARG A 154 21.36 -24.36 -11.66
N HIS A 155 22.12 -23.40 -12.17
CA HIS A 155 22.97 -22.54 -11.34
C HIS A 155 22.15 -21.56 -10.49
N PHE A 156 21.03 -21.04 -11.01
CA PHE A 156 20.07 -20.26 -10.21
C PHE A 156 19.59 -21.04 -8.97
N PHE A 157 19.22 -22.31 -9.16
CA PHE A 157 18.79 -23.15 -8.04
C PHE A 157 19.92 -23.45 -7.06
N LYS A 158 21.12 -23.78 -7.57
CA LYS A 158 22.26 -24.16 -6.74
C LYS A 158 22.79 -22.98 -5.89
N ASN A 159 22.96 -21.81 -6.51
CA ASN A 159 23.65 -20.69 -5.87
C ASN A 159 22.67 -19.74 -5.17
N LEU A 160 21.52 -19.46 -5.79
CA LEU A 160 20.56 -18.48 -5.30
C LEU A 160 19.32 -19.11 -4.65
N ARG A 161 19.16 -20.44 -4.73
CA ARG A 161 17.97 -21.18 -4.28
C ARG A 161 16.66 -20.69 -4.91
N VAL A 162 16.74 -20.10 -6.10
CA VAL A 162 15.57 -19.67 -6.88
C VAL A 162 15.34 -20.65 -8.03
N HIS A 163 14.12 -21.16 -8.14
CA HIS A 163 13.73 -22.00 -9.26
C HIS A 163 13.27 -21.14 -10.43
N VAL A 164 14.03 -21.16 -11.52
CA VAL A 164 13.70 -20.44 -12.76
C VAL A 164 13.58 -21.47 -13.89
N PRO A 165 12.44 -21.53 -14.60
CA PRO A 165 12.29 -22.47 -15.69
C PRO A 165 13.10 -22.00 -16.93
N PRO A 166 13.65 -22.90 -17.76
CA PRO A 166 14.50 -22.52 -18.89
C PRO A 166 13.83 -21.60 -19.92
N HIS A 167 12.51 -21.73 -20.12
CA HIS A 167 11.75 -20.89 -21.06
C HIS A 167 11.59 -19.43 -20.61
N ALA A 168 11.79 -19.15 -19.32
CA ALA A 168 11.75 -17.78 -18.79
C ALA A 168 13.10 -17.06 -18.96
N LEU A 169 14.15 -17.77 -19.36
CA LEU A 169 15.50 -17.23 -19.55
C LEU A 169 15.76 -16.97 -21.03
N ARG A 170 16.22 -15.76 -21.34
CA ARG A 170 16.68 -15.40 -22.67
C ARG A 170 18.14 -14.95 -22.62
N LEU A 171 18.97 -15.73 -23.29
CA LEU A 171 20.40 -15.48 -23.46
C LEU A 171 20.64 -14.62 -24.72
N PRO A 172 21.79 -13.94 -24.82
CA PRO A 172 22.17 -13.24 -26.04
C PRO A 172 22.21 -14.21 -27.24
N LYS A 173 21.95 -13.69 -28.44
CA LYS A 173 21.85 -14.51 -29.66
C LYS A 173 23.16 -15.22 -30.03
N GLU A 174 24.30 -14.70 -29.56
CA GLU A 174 25.61 -15.29 -29.81
C GLU A 174 25.92 -16.38 -28.79
N PRO A 175 26.45 -17.54 -29.22
CA PRO A 175 26.80 -18.63 -28.32
C PRO A 175 27.96 -18.23 -27.40
N ILE A 176 27.73 -18.32 -26.10
CA ILE A 176 28.73 -17.98 -25.09
C ILE A 176 29.65 -19.20 -24.86
N THR A 177 30.89 -19.07 -25.34
CA THR A 177 31.98 -20.07 -25.19
C THR A 177 33.24 -19.48 -24.51
N ARG A 178 33.20 -18.19 -24.18
CA ARG A 178 34.31 -17.45 -23.58
C ARG A 178 33.94 -17.00 -22.17
N TRP A 179 34.95 -16.83 -21.33
CA TRP A 179 34.80 -16.23 -20.01
C TRP A 179 34.54 -14.73 -20.15
N GLY A 180 33.57 -14.21 -19.40
CA GLY A 180 33.18 -12.81 -19.45
C GLY A 180 31.90 -12.54 -18.67
N GLU A 181 31.48 -11.28 -18.67
CA GLU A 181 30.20 -10.87 -18.13
C GLU A 181 29.16 -10.81 -19.26
N TYR A 182 28.02 -11.44 -19.03
CA TYR A 182 26.95 -11.52 -20.01
C TYR A 182 25.62 -11.11 -19.36
N TRP A 183 24.82 -10.36 -20.11
CA TRP A 183 23.47 -10.01 -19.70
C TRP A 183 22.51 -11.15 -20.04
N CYS A 184 21.67 -11.53 -19.09
CA CYS A 184 20.59 -12.50 -19.30
C CYS A 184 19.26 -11.84 -18.94
N GLU A 185 18.31 -11.91 -19.88
CA GLU A 185 16.95 -11.44 -19.66
C GLU A 185 16.14 -12.55 -18.98
N VAL A 186 15.45 -12.20 -17.89
CA VAL A 186 14.59 -13.12 -17.15
C VAL A 186 13.17 -12.58 -17.15
N THR A 187 12.24 -13.36 -17.70
CA THR A 187 10.81 -13.04 -17.71
C THR A 187 10.17 -13.55 -16.43
N VAL A 188 9.56 -12.66 -15.64
CA VAL A 188 8.85 -13.02 -14.41
C VAL A 188 7.35 -12.95 -14.68
N SER A 189 6.71 -14.11 -14.79
CA SER A 189 5.25 -14.19 -14.80
C SER A 189 4.72 -13.96 -13.37
N GLY A 190 3.98 -12.88 -13.17
CA GLY A 190 3.30 -12.60 -11.90
C GLY A 190 2.14 -11.66 -12.12
#